data_AF-A0A8X6GL66-F1
#
_entry.id   AF-A0A8X6GL66-F1
#
_cell.length_a   1.000
_cell.length_b   1.000
_cell.length_c   1.000
_cell.angle_alpha   90.00
_cell.angle_beta   90.00
_cell.angle_gamma   90.00
#
_symmetry.space_group_name_H-M   'P 1'
#
loop_
_entity.id
_entity.type
_entity.pdbx_description
1 polymer ?
#
loop_
_entity_poly.entity_id
_entity_poly.type
_entity_poly.pdbx_seq_one_letter_code
_entity_poly.pdbx_strand_id
1 'polypeptide(L)'
;MWRKALVLGRKLEIWLFVLLLMAMGSCFGFRAIYGSWYLQGIGATDLLLGVSRGMSDLYGLPFLYSSKWWINKIGYRAIFIPALLGNAIYCFSFSFLEAPWPAVIIESTLIIAYHLYWVAVMQYAICIAPEGLQATVRALAGSLQYNLSRVITTTVGGYLMSEYGGRVAFRVLGSIALIYAILYGSYLRMDHLQKKKKTIQTESNLCKATS
;
A
#
# COMPACT_ATOMS: atom_id res chain seq x y z
N MET A 1 -29.71 8.15 0.16
CA MET A 1 -28.43 7.43 0.27
C MET A 1 -27.25 8.15 -0.40
N TRP A 2 -27.41 8.73 -1.60
CA TRP A 2 -26.37 9.46 -2.34
C TRP A 2 -25.70 10.64 -1.61
N ARG A 3 -26.44 11.40 -0.79
CA ARG A 3 -25.87 12.51 0.00
C ARG A 3 -24.83 12.03 1.03
N LYS A 4 -25.00 10.86 1.65
CA LYS A 4 -24.03 10.31 2.61
C LYS A 4 -22.73 9.86 1.92
N ALA A 5 -22.82 9.33 0.70
CA ALA A 5 -21.66 8.98 -0.13
C ALA A 5 -20.88 10.22 -0.59
N LEU A 6 -21.57 11.30 -0.98
CA LEU A 6 -20.94 12.58 -1.34
C LEU A 6 -20.27 13.28 -0.15
N VAL A 7 -20.85 13.18 1.06
CA VAL A 7 -20.22 13.70 2.29
C VAL A 7 -19.00 12.88 2.69
N LEU A 8 -18.99 11.57 2.38
CA LEU A 8 -17.83 10.70 2.56
C LEU A 8 -16.65 11.21 1.70
N GLY A 9 -16.88 11.47 0.40
CA GLY A 9 -15.87 12.01 -0.51
C GLY A 9 -15.31 13.41 -0.17
N ARG A 10 -15.87 14.13 0.82
CA ARG A 10 -15.34 15.43 1.26
C ARG A 10 -14.24 15.35 2.32
N LYS A 11 -14.01 14.19 2.94
CA LYS A 11 -12.96 14.06 3.96
C LYS A 11 -11.61 13.82 3.27
N LEU A 12 -10.62 14.64 3.61
CA LEU A 12 -9.23 14.51 3.15
C LEU A 12 -8.68 13.08 3.38
N GLU A 13 -9.09 12.44 4.48
CA GLU A 13 -8.71 11.07 4.83
C GLU A 13 -9.06 10.03 3.74
N ILE A 14 -10.17 10.21 3.03
CA ILE A 14 -10.63 9.26 2.00
C ILE A 14 -9.86 9.47 0.70
N TRP A 15 -9.56 10.72 0.35
CA TRP A 15 -8.68 10.99 -0.80
C TRP A 15 -7.29 10.43 -0.59
N LEU A 16 -6.74 10.56 0.63
CA LEU A 16 -5.48 9.93 0.99
C LEU A 16 -5.60 8.41 0.86
N PHE A 17 -6.66 7.78 1.37
CA PHE A 17 -6.86 6.35 1.20
C PHE A 17 -6.96 5.92 -0.27
N VAL A 18 -7.69 6.64 -1.12
CA VAL A 18 -7.78 6.34 -2.56
C VAL A 18 -6.42 6.49 -3.24
N LEU A 19 -5.66 7.54 -2.90
CA LEU A 19 -4.28 7.72 -3.39
C LEU A 19 -3.35 6.59 -2.92
N LEU A 20 -3.51 6.10 -1.69
CA LEU A 20 -2.78 4.96 -1.17
C LEU A 20 -3.06 3.70 -2.00
N LEU A 21 -4.35 3.41 -2.26
CA LEU A 21 -4.78 2.30 -3.11
C LEU A 21 -4.20 2.41 -4.52
N MET A 22 -4.16 3.61 -5.08
CA MET A 22 -3.56 3.88 -6.39
C MET A 22 -2.05 3.68 -6.37
N ALA A 23 -1.31 4.27 -5.43
CA ALA A 23 0.15 4.17 -5.37
C ALA A 23 0.61 2.71 -5.15
N MET A 24 0.02 2.02 -4.18
CA MET A 24 0.34 0.62 -3.88
C MET A 24 -0.16 -0.32 -4.97
N GLY A 25 -1.36 -0.07 -5.51
CA GLY A 25 -1.91 -0.81 -6.64
C GLY A 25 -1.03 -0.71 -7.88
N SER A 26 -0.52 0.49 -8.18
CA SER A 26 0.37 0.68 -9.31
C SER A 26 1.72 0.00 -9.14
N CYS A 27 2.30 0.03 -7.95
CA CYS A 27 3.54 -0.72 -7.68
C CYS A 27 3.33 -2.24 -7.81
N PHE A 28 2.20 -2.76 -7.30
CA PHE A 28 1.85 -4.16 -7.45
C PHE A 28 1.60 -4.55 -8.92
N GLY A 29 0.85 -3.72 -9.66
CA GLY A 29 0.60 -3.91 -11.09
C GLY A 29 1.90 -3.91 -11.90
N PHE A 30 2.82 -3.01 -11.56
CA PHE A 30 4.10 -2.90 -12.26
C PHE A 30 4.94 -4.16 -12.05
N ARG A 31 5.01 -4.63 -10.79
CA ARG A 31 5.65 -5.90 -10.44
C ARG A 31 5.05 -7.07 -11.23
N ALA A 32 3.72 -7.15 -11.29
CA ALA A 32 3.04 -8.27 -11.94
C ALA A 32 3.24 -8.31 -13.46
N ILE A 33 3.31 -7.15 -14.12
CA ILE A 33 3.40 -7.06 -15.58
C ILE A 33 4.87 -7.01 -16.04
N TYR A 34 5.66 -6.09 -15.47
CA TYR A 34 7.01 -5.78 -15.92
C TYR A 34 8.11 -6.46 -15.09
N GLY A 35 7.79 -6.98 -13.90
CA GLY A 35 8.76 -7.64 -13.04
C GLY A 35 9.36 -8.90 -13.68
N SER A 36 8.51 -9.75 -14.27
CA SER A 36 8.95 -10.95 -15.00
C SER A 36 9.81 -10.59 -16.21
N TRP A 37 9.41 -9.58 -16.98
CA TRP A 37 10.16 -9.10 -18.14
C TRP A 37 11.54 -8.54 -17.75
N TYR A 38 11.61 -7.79 -16.66
CA TYR A 38 12.87 -7.27 -16.14
C TYR A 38 13.82 -8.38 -15.71
N LEU A 39 13.33 -9.37 -14.97
CA LEU A 39 14.13 -10.50 -14.51
C LEU A 39 14.61 -11.38 -15.67
N GLN A 40 13.77 -11.62 -16.68
CA GLN A 40 14.19 -12.29 -17.92
C GLN A 40 15.31 -11.51 -18.62
N GLY A 41 15.25 -10.18 -18.65
CA GLY A 41 16.31 -9.32 -19.20
C GLY A 41 17.66 -9.44 -18.48
N ILE A 42 17.69 -9.91 -17.23
CA ILE A 42 18.92 -10.17 -16.46
C ILE A 42 19.37 -11.64 -16.57
N GLY A 43 18.63 -12.47 -17.31
CA GLY A 43 18.93 -13.89 -17.54
C GLY A 43 18.21 -14.86 -16.60
N ALA A 44 17.10 -14.47 -15.97
CA ALA A 44 16.27 -15.39 -15.20
C ALA A 44 15.50 -16.37 -16.12
N THR A 45 15.56 -17.67 -15.82
CA THR A 45 14.70 -18.69 -16.45
C THR A 45 13.25 -18.54 -15.99
N ASP A 46 12.28 -18.87 -16.85
CA ASP A 46 10.85 -18.84 -16.50
C ASP A 46 10.50 -19.71 -15.29
N LEU A 47 11.20 -20.84 -15.13
CA LEU A 47 11.05 -21.70 -13.95
C LEU A 47 11.42 -20.95 -12.66
N LEU A 48 12.50 -20.16 -12.67
CA LEU A 48 12.96 -19.39 -11.52
C LEU A 48 11.94 -18.32 -11.14
N LEU A 49 11.30 -17.69 -12.12
CA LEU A 49 10.22 -16.73 -11.88
C LEU A 49 9.01 -17.37 -11.21
N GLY A 50 8.57 -18.52 -11.73
CA GLY A 50 7.45 -19.27 -11.15
C GLY A 50 7.74 -19.73 -9.72
N VAL A 51 8.95 -20.24 -9.47
CA VAL A 51 9.39 -20.68 -8.13
C VAL A 51 9.48 -19.48 -7.18
N SER A 52 10.08 -18.36 -7.61
CA SER A 52 10.16 -17.12 -6.81
C SER A 52 8.78 -16.65 -6.36
N ARG A 53 7.84 -16.61 -7.32
CA ARG A 53 6.45 -16.20 -7.09
C ARG A 53 5.74 -17.16 -6.13
N GLY A 54 5.83 -18.46 -6.41
CA GLY A 54 5.20 -19.50 -5.61
C GLY A 54 5.71 -19.54 -4.17
N MET A 55 7.03 -19.46 -3.98
CA MET A 55 7.62 -19.39 -2.63
C MET A 55 7.15 -18.15 -1.89
N SER A 56 7.13 -16.99 -2.54
CA SER A 56 6.64 -15.75 -1.94
C SER A 56 5.20 -15.87 -1.44
N ASP A 57 4.31 -16.45 -2.25
CA ASP A 57 2.90 -16.63 -1.87
C ASP A 57 2.74 -17.70 -0.76
N LEU A 58 3.56 -18.76 -0.76
CA LEU A 58 3.61 -19.76 0.31
C LEU A 58 4.01 -19.14 1.66
N TYR A 59 5.00 -18.25 1.68
CA TYR A 59 5.38 -17.51 2.89
C TYR A 59 4.33 -16.49 3.33
N GLY A 60 3.53 -15.98 2.40
CA GLY A 60 2.43 -15.05 2.70
C GLY A 60 1.28 -15.69 3.51
N LEU A 61 0.99 -16.98 3.27
CA LEU A 61 -0.11 -17.72 3.92
C LEU A 61 -0.05 -17.76 5.46
N PRO A 62 1.04 -18.19 6.12
CA PRO A 62 1.10 -18.22 7.58
C PRO A 62 0.98 -16.81 8.17
N PHE A 63 1.51 -15.80 7.48
CA PHE A 63 1.41 -14.42 7.93
C PHE A 63 0.00 -13.85 7.82
N LEU A 64 -0.77 -14.28 6.81
CA LEU A 64 -2.17 -13.90 6.65
C LEU A 64 -3.02 -14.42 7.82
N TYR A 65 -2.73 -15.62 8.33
CA TYR A 65 -3.39 -16.16 9.52
C TYR A 65 -3.14 -15.28 10.76
N SER A 66 -1.90 -14.82 10.94
CA SER A 66 -1.52 -13.91 12.04
C SER A 66 -1.91 -12.44 11.82
N SER A 67 -2.47 -12.07 10.67
CA SER A 67 -2.77 -10.67 10.34
C SER A 67 -3.71 -9.99 11.34
N LYS A 68 -4.70 -10.73 11.88
CA LYS A 68 -5.64 -10.21 12.90
C LYS A 68 -4.92 -9.73 14.16
N TRP A 69 -3.88 -10.45 14.59
CA TRP A 69 -3.10 -10.09 15.76
C TRP A 69 -2.32 -8.78 15.55
N TRP A 70 -1.67 -8.66 14.39
CA TRP A 70 -0.93 -7.45 14.01
C TRP A 70 -1.82 -6.23 13.90
N ILE A 71 -2.99 -6.38 13.29
CA ILE A 71 -3.94 -5.29 13.10
C ILE A 71 -4.51 -4.80 14.44
N ASN A 72 -4.84 -5.71 15.35
CA ASN A 72 -5.34 -5.33 16.67
C ASN A 72 -4.29 -4.64 17.54
N LYS A 73 -3.00 -4.99 17.37
CA LYS A 73 -1.91 -4.43 18.18
C LYS A 73 -1.43 -3.06 17.71
N ILE A 74 -1.36 -2.84 16.39
CA ILE A 74 -0.77 -1.63 15.78
C ILE A 74 -1.85 -0.64 15.33
N GLY A 75 -3.04 -1.13 14.99
CA GLY A 75 -4.12 -0.34 14.40
C GLY A 75 -3.99 -0.16 12.88
N TYR A 76 -5.13 -0.01 12.21
CA TYR A 76 -5.24 0.02 10.75
C TYR A 76 -4.32 1.05 10.08
N ARG A 77 -4.32 2.28 10.59
CA ARG A 77 -3.63 3.41 9.96
C ARG A 77 -2.10 3.31 10.08
N ALA A 78 -1.60 2.75 11.18
CA ALA A 78 -0.16 2.65 11.41
C ALA A 78 0.48 1.51 10.60
N ILE A 79 -0.29 0.54 10.10
CA ILE A 79 0.19 -0.53 9.20
C ILE A 79 0.53 -0.03 7.80
N PHE A 80 -0.09 1.07 7.36
CA PHE A 80 0.16 1.60 6.02
C PHE A 80 1.57 2.19 5.86
N ILE A 81 2.15 2.77 6.92
CA ILE A 81 3.52 3.31 6.90
C ILE A 81 4.57 2.22 6.61
N PRO A 82 4.69 1.15 7.42
CA PRO A 82 5.68 0.11 7.17
C PRO A 82 5.44 -0.62 5.85
N ALA A 83 4.20 -0.71 5.38
CA ALA A 83 3.89 -1.26 4.06
C ALA A 83 4.43 -0.39 2.91
N LEU A 84 4.24 0.93 3.00
CA LEU A 84 4.77 1.88 2.01
C LEU A 84 6.31 1.90 2.02
N LEU A 85 6.92 1.87 3.21
CA LEU A 85 8.37 1.76 3.34
C LEU A 85 8.89 0.44 2.77
N GLY A 86 8.24 -0.67 3.07
CA GLY A 86 8.57 -1.97 2.49
C GLY A 86 8.47 -1.98 0.97
N ASN A 87 7.48 -1.29 0.41
CA ASN A 87 7.35 -1.13 -1.04
C ASN A 87 8.47 -0.26 -1.64
N ALA A 88 8.86 0.83 -0.98
CA ALA A 88 10.01 1.62 -1.41
C ALA A 88 11.32 0.80 -1.38
N ILE A 89 11.56 0.07 -0.28
CA ILE A 89 12.71 -0.83 -0.14
C ILE A 89 12.71 -1.87 -1.26
N TYR A 90 11.54 -2.47 -1.56
CA TYR A 90 11.42 -3.43 -2.67
C TYR A 90 11.91 -2.82 -4.00
N CYS A 91 11.38 -1.65 -4.35
CA CYS A 91 11.72 -0.97 -5.60
C CYS A 91 13.21 -0.61 -5.67
N PHE A 92 13.80 -0.13 -4.57
CA PHE A 92 15.23 0.17 -4.53
C PHE A 92 16.08 -1.09 -4.63
N SER A 93 15.76 -2.14 -3.87
CA SER A 93 16.48 -3.42 -3.93
C SER A 93 16.43 -4.04 -5.33
N PHE A 94 15.29 -3.96 -6.02
CA PHE A 94 15.17 -4.41 -7.41
C PHE A 94 16.00 -3.56 -8.40
N SER A 95 16.18 -2.27 -8.12
CA SER A 95 17.03 -1.42 -8.96
C SER A 95 18.52 -1.79 -8.88
N PHE A 96 18.99 -2.29 -7.74
CA PHE A 96 20.38 -2.72 -7.52
C PHE A 96 20.61 -4.18 -7.89
N LEU A 97 19.60 -4.87 -8.40
CA LEU A 97 19.70 -6.28 -8.74
C LEU A 97 20.60 -6.47 -9.97
N GLU A 98 21.67 -7.23 -9.82
CA GLU A 98 22.59 -7.62 -10.90
C GLU A 98 22.50 -9.12 -11.23
N ALA A 99 22.06 -9.94 -10.28
CA ALA A 99 21.84 -11.37 -10.45
C ALA A 99 20.35 -11.71 -10.21
N PRO A 100 19.80 -12.75 -10.86
CA PRO A 100 18.39 -13.11 -10.72
C PRO A 100 18.05 -13.84 -9.40
N TRP A 101 19.03 -14.52 -8.80
CA TRP A 101 18.83 -15.32 -7.58
C TRP A 101 18.36 -14.52 -6.34
N PRO A 102 18.94 -13.36 -6.01
CA PRO A 102 18.52 -12.55 -4.86
C PRO A 102 17.07 -12.03 -4.96
N ALA A 103 16.47 -12.02 -6.15
CA ALA A 103 15.08 -11.63 -6.33
C ALA A 103 14.14 -12.46 -5.46
N VAL A 104 14.40 -13.76 -5.32
CA VAL A 104 13.57 -14.70 -4.54
C VAL A 104 13.45 -14.29 -3.08
N ILE A 105 14.57 -13.91 -2.46
CA ILE A 105 14.61 -13.50 -1.05
C ILE A 105 13.93 -12.15 -0.85
N ILE A 106 14.16 -11.22 -1.78
CA ILE A 106 13.56 -9.88 -1.74
C ILE A 106 12.04 -9.97 -1.90
N GLU A 107 11.56 -10.77 -2.87
CA GLU A 107 10.14 -10.99 -3.10
C GLU A 107 9.47 -11.64 -1.90
N SER A 108 10.04 -12.74 -1.38
CA SER A 108 9.46 -13.47 -0.24
C SER A 108 9.41 -12.65 1.05
N THR A 109 10.36 -11.75 1.28
CA THR A 109 10.33 -10.89 2.48
C THR A 109 9.26 -9.81 2.37
N LEU A 110 9.13 -9.19 1.18
CA LEU A 110 8.34 -7.98 1.01
C LEU A 110 6.90 -8.25 0.60
N ILE A 111 6.60 -9.46 0.09
CA ILE A 111 5.24 -9.96 -0.10
C ILE A 111 4.46 -10.03 1.22
N ILE A 112 5.15 -10.28 2.34
CA ILE A 112 4.56 -10.39 3.68
C ILE A 112 3.94 -9.05 4.09
N ALA A 113 4.71 -7.97 3.95
CA ALA A 113 4.25 -6.61 4.22
C ALA A 113 3.06 -6.22 3.32
N TYR A 114 3.07 -6.66 2.06
CA TYR A 114 1.98 -6.41 1.11
C TYR A 114 0.68 -7.11 1.52
N HIS A 115 0.75 -8.38 1.94
CA HIS A 115 -0.42 -9.11 2.42
C HIS A 115 -1.03 -8.44 3.66
N LEU A 116 -0.19 -8.01 4.61
CA LEU A 116 -0.66 -7.30 5.80
C LEU A 116 -1.36 -5.98 5.45
N TYR A 117 -0.75 -5.22 4.54
CA TYR A 117 -1.33 -3.99 3.99
C TYR A 117 -2.71 -4.24 3.39
N TRP A 118 -2.83 -5.27 2.56
CA TRP A 118 -4.08 -5.59 1.89
C TRP A 118 -5.20 -5.93 2.88
N VAL A 119 -4.90 -6.71 3.92
CA VAL A 119 -5.87 -7.00 4.99
C VAL A 119 -6.25 -5.72 5.74
N ALA A 120 -5.28 -4.85 6.06
CA ALA A 120 -5.55 -3.58 6.74
C ALA A 120 -6.42 -2.64 5.89
N VAL A 121 -6.19 -2.57 4.57
CA VAL A 121 -7.01 -1.84 3.60
C VAL A 121 -8.46 -2.31 3.64
N MET A 122 -8.67 -3.63 3.58
CA MET A 122 -10.00 -4.21 3.57
C MET A 122 -10.75 -4.01 4.88
N GLN A 123 -10.04 -3.96 6.00
CA GLN A 123 -10.66 -3.68 7.29
C GLN A 123 -10.98 -2.19 7.44
N TYR A 124 -10.05 -1.33 7.06
CA TYR A 124 -10.25 0.12 7.08
C TYR A 124 -11.38 0.58 6.15
N ALA A 125 -11.54 -0.07 5.00
CA ALA A 125 -12.64 0.20 4.07
C ALA A 125 -14.04 0.00 4.70
N ILE A 126 -14.23 -0.99 5.59
CA ILE A 126 -15.52 -1.10 6.31
C ILE A 126 -15.61 -0.14 7.48
N CYS A 127 -14.52 0.16 8.18
CA CYS A 127 -14.56 1.17 9.26
C CYS A 127 -15.02 2.54 8.75
N ILE A 128 -14.71 2.90 7.50
CA ILE A 128 -15.16 4.17 6.89
C ILE A 128 -16.56 4.06 6.30
N ALA A 129 -17.02 2.87 5.95
CA ALA A 129 -18.27 2.70 5.24
C ALA A 129 -19.49 3.02 6.13
N PRO A 130 -20.51 3.73 5.60
CA PRO A 130 -21.77 3.89 6.30
C PRO A 130 -22.45 2.53 6.51
N GLU A 131 -23.24 2.41 7.59
CA GLU A 131 -23.99 1.20 7.92
C GLU A 131 -24.80 0.71 6.72
N GLY A 132 -24.68 -0.59 6.42
CA GLY A 132 -25.32 -1.24 5.26
C GLY A 132 -24.55 -1.16 3.92
N LEU A 133 -23.47 -0.38 3.82
CA LEU A 133 -22.69 -0.21 2.56
C LEU A 133 -21.24 -0.74 2.65
N GLN A 134 -20.92 -1.48 3.70
CA GLN A 134 -19.58 -2.02 3.97
C GLN A 134 -19.05 -2.91 2.83
N ALA A 135 -19.89 -3.79 2.29
CA ALA A 135 -19.53 -4.67 1.17
C ALA A 135 -19.22 -3.85 -0.09
N THR A 136 -20.03 -2.83 -0.38
CA THR A 136 -19.86 -1.96 -1.55
C THR A 136 -18.57 -1.17 -1.48
N VAL A 137 -18.24 -0.56 -0.33
CA VAL A 137 -17.00 0.23 -0.19
C VAL A 137 -15.75 -0.65 -0.30
N ARG A 138 -15.77 -1.85 0.28
CA ARG A 138 -14.69 -2.84 0.11
C ARG A 138 -14.53 -3.26 -1.36
N ALA A 139 -15.64 -3.56 -2.03
CA ALA A 139 -15.61 -3.92 -3.45
C ALA A 139 -15.06 -2.77 -4.31
N LEU A 140 -15.48 -1.53 -4.05
CA LEU A 140 -14.95 -0.34 -4.73
C LEU A 140 -13.45 -0.16 -4.47
N ALA A 141 -13.00 -0.29 -3.22
CA ALA A 141 -11.58 -0.20 -2.88
C ALA A 141 -10.75 -1.26 -3.63
N GLY A 142 -11.24 -2.50 -3.71
CA GLY A 142 -10.58 -3.54 -4.48
C GLY A 142 -10.61 -3.31 -5.99
N SER A 143 -11.72 -2.82 -6.51
CA SER A 143 -11.83 -2.47 -7.93
C SER A 143 -10.88 -1.33 -8.32
N LEU A 144 -10.74 -0.31 -7.46
CA LEU A 144 -9.78 0.77 -7.66
C LEU A 144 -8.35 0.22 -7.63
N GLN A 145 -8.00 -0.54 -6.59
CA GLN A 145 -6.64 -1.05 -6.43
C GLN A 145 -6.24 -2.03 -7.53
N TYR A 146 -7.13 -2.90 -8.03
CA TYR A 146 -6.76 -3.89 -9.05
C TYR A 146 -7.04 -3.45 -10.48
N ASN A 147 -8.16 -2.80 -10.77
CA ASN A 147 -8.52 -2.47 -12.15
C ASN A 147 -7.95 -1.12 -12.57
N LEU A 148 -8.31 -0.05 -11.83
CA LEU A 148 -7.94 1.30 -12.23
C LEU A 148 -6.41 1.51 -12.17
N SER A 149 -5.76 0.99 -11.13
CA SER A 149 -4.30 1.11 -11.01
C SER A 149 -3.57 0.33 -12.10
N ARG A 150 -4.10 -0.82 -12.55
CA ARG A 150 -3.50 -1.63 -13.62
C ARG A 150 -3.52 -0.87 -14.94
N VAL A 151 -4.61 -0.18 -15.28
CA VAL A 151 -4.69 0.65 -16.50
C VAL A 151 -3.62 1.75 -16.48
N ILE A 152 -3.46 2.42 -15.33
CA ILE A 152 -2.42 3.45 -15.17
C ILE A 152 -1.04 2.82 -15.33
N THR A 153 -0.83 1.65 -14.74
CA THR A 153 0.47 0.98 -14.72
C THR A 153 0.87 0.41 -16.08
N THR A 154 -0.04 -0.21 -16.83
CA THR A 154 0.26 -0.72 -18.17
C THR A 154 0.62 0.43 -19.11
N THR A 155 -0.04 1.57 -18.95
CA THR A 155 0.18 2.73 -19.82
C THR A 155 1.49 3.44 -19.45
N VAL A 156 1.60 3.88 -18.19
CA VAL A 156 2.77 4.64 -17.71
C VAL A 156 4.00 3.74 -17.59
N GLY A 157 3.84 2.53 -17.07
CA GLY A 157 4.93 1.57 -16.91
C GLY A 157 5.45 1.07 -18.26
N GLY A 158 4.59 0.89 -19.26
CA GLY A 158 5.00 0.52 -20.61
C GLY A 158 5.89 1.58 -21.24
N TYR A 159 5.47 2.85 -21.16
CA TYR A 159 6.26 3.99 -21.63
C TYR A 159 7.60 4.12 -20.88
N LEU A 160 7.59 3.94 -19.56
CA LEU A 160 8.82 4.00 -18.75
C LEU A 160 9.80 2.88 -19.13
N MET A 161 9.29 1.68 -19.39
CA MET A 161 10.10 0.51 -19.72
C MET A 161 10.72 0.61 -21.11
N SER A 162 10.00 1.19 -22.08
CA SER A 162 10.49 1.34 -23.45
C SER A 162 11.59 2.40 -23.57
N GLU A 163 11.44 3.54 -22.88
CA GLU A 163 12.35 4.68 -23.01
C GLU A 163 13.55 4.61 -22.06
N TYR A 164 13.33 4.20 -20.80
CA TYR A 164 14.35 4.31 -19.73
C TYR A 164 14.80 2.95 -19.16
N GLY A 165 14.19 1.86 -19.61
CA GLY A 165 14.46 0.50 -19.13
C GLY A 165 14.01 0.23 -17.70
N GLY A 166 14.19 -1.01 -17.24
CA GLY A 166 13.65 -1.47 -15.95
C GLY A 166 14.29 -0.83 -14.72
N ARG A 167 15.62 -0.60 -14.73
CA ARG A 167 16.32 -0.04 -13.56
C ARG A 167 15.79 1.35 -13.18
N VAL A 168 15.61 2.24 -14.16
CA VAL A 168 15.09 3.59 -13.92
C VAL A 168 13.63 3.53 -13.52
N ALA A 169 12.83 2.66 -14.16
CA ALA A 169 11.43 2.50 -13.80
C ALA A 169 11.23 2.08 -12.33
N PHE A 170 12.04 1.14 -11.82
CA PHE A 170 12.02 0.75 -10.41
C PHE A 170 12.42 1.91 -9.48
N ARG A 171 13.40 2.74 -9.85
CA ARG A 171 13.78 3.92 -9.04
C ARG A 171 12.68 4.97 -8.97
N VAL A 172 12.01 5.25 -10.09
CA VAL A 172 10.89 6.21 -10.14
C VAL A 172 9.75 5.71 -9.25
N LEU A 173 9.36 4.44 -9.36
CA LEU A 173 8.32 3.85 -8.52
C LEU A 173 8.68 3.86 -7.04
N GLY A 174 9.93 3.52 -6.70
CA GLY A 174 10.43 3.58 -5.33
C GLY A 174 10.40 5.00 -4.76
N SER A 175 10.76 6.00 -5.57
CA SER A 175 10.73 7.41 -5.20
C SER A 175 9.30 7.90 -4.96
N ILE A 176 8.36 7.55 -5.84
CA ILE A 176 6.93 7.88 -5.67
C ILE A 176 6.38 7.24 -4.38
N ALA A 177 6.69 5.97 -4.13
CA ALA A 177 6.27 5.27 -2.92
C ALA A 177 6.85 5.92 -1.65
N LEU A 178 8.12 6.36 -1.69
CA LEU A 178 8.79 7.00 -0.57
C LEU A 178 8.23 8.40 -0.30
N ILE A 179 8.00 9.21 -1.33
CA ILE A 179 7.34 10.52 -1.21
C ILE A 179 5.96 10.34 -0.59
N TYR A 180 5.20 9.36 -1.07
CA TYR A 180 3.87 9.06 -0.53
C TYR A 180 3.93 8.58 0.94
N ALA A 181 4.92 7.77 1.31
CA ALA A 181 5.16 7.36 2.69
C ALA A 181 5.40 8.57 3.61
N ILE A 182 6.20 9.55 3.16
CA ILE A 182 6.48 10.77 3.92
C ILE A 182 5.21 11.61 4.06
N LEU A 183 4.45 11.81 2.98
CA LEU A 183 3.18 12.55 3.00
C LEU A 183 2.14 11.89 3.91
N TYR A 184 2.01 10.57 3.85
CA TYR A 184 1.07 9.84 4.69
C TYR A 184 1.50 9.82 6.17
N GLY A 185 2.81 9.69 6.43
CA GLY A 185 3.38 9.75 7.77
C GLY A 185 3.25 11.13 8.41
N SER A 186 3.46 12.20 7.65
CA SER A 186 3.27 13.58 8.15
C SER A 186 1.81 13.86 8.46
N TYR A 187 0.87 13.43 7.60
CA TYR A 187 -0.56 13.52 7.85
C TYR A 187 -0.98 12.80 9.14
N LEU A 188 -0.50 11.57 9.34
CA LEU A 188 -0.80 10.80 10.56
C LEU A 188 -0.29 11.51 11.80
N ARG A 189 0.94 12.04 11.75
CA ARG A 189 1.51 12.80 12.87
C ARG A 189 0.68 14.05 13.18
N MET A 190 0.21 14.76 12.16
CA MET A 190 -0.69 15.91 12.32
C MET A 190 -2.04 15.51 12.95
N ASP A 191 -2.66 14.40 12.52
CA ASP A 191 -3.93 13.92 13.10
C ASP A 191 -3.76 13.52 14.58
N HIS A 192 -2.66 12.84 14.92
CA HIS A 192 -2.33 12.51 16.32
C HIS A 192 -2.17 13.77 17.18
N LEU A 193 -1.47 14.79 16.67
CA LEU A 193 -1.30 16.06 17.38
C LEU A 193 -2.61 16.84 17.54
N GLN A 194 -3.47 16.83 16.52
CA GLN A 194 -4.79 17.48 16.59
C GLN A 194 -5.71 16.80 17.61
N LYS A 195 -5.71 15.47 17.68
CA LYS A 195 -6.46 14.72 18.70
C LYS A 195 -5.93 15.01 20.09
N LYS A 196 -4.61 14.98 20.29
CA LYS A 196 -3.98 15.31 21.58
C LYS A 196 -4.34 16.73 22.04
N LYS A 197 -4.30 17.72 21.13
CA LYS A 197 -4.73 19.10 21.44
C LYS A 197 -6.20 19.18 21.85
N LYS A 198 -7.11 18.47 21.15
CA LYS A 198 -8.53 18.43 21.50
C LYS A 198 -8.77 17.81 22.88
N THR A 199 -8.12 16.71 23.21
CA THR A 199 -8.25 16.08 24.53
C THR A 199 -7.80 17.03 25.65
N ILE A 200 -6.63 17.66 25.49
CA ILE A 200 -6.10 18.62 26.46
C ILE A 200 -7.04 19.83 26.61
N GLN A 201 -7.62 20.30 25.51
CA GLN A 201 -8.55 21.43 25.53
C GLN A 201 -9.89 21.08 26.19
N THR A 202 -10.40 19.87 25.97
CA THR A 202 -11.59 19.36 26.67
C THR A 202 -11.35 19.22 28.18
N GLU A 203 -10.21 18.66 28.60
CA GLU A 203 -9.82 18.56 30.02
C GLU A 203 -9.65 19.94 30.66
N SER A 204 -9.04 20.90 29.96
CA SER A 204 -8.91 22.28 30.43
C SER A 204 -10.27 22.98 30.60
N ASN A 205 -11.21 22.75 29.68
CA ASN A 205 -12.56 23.31 29.76
C ASN A 205 -13.37 22.69 30.92
N LEU A 206 -13.21 21.39 31.18
CA LEU A 206 -13.85 20.70 32.31
C LEU A 206 -13.37 21.24 33.66
N CYS A 207 -12.06 21.44 33.82
CA CYS A 207 -11.48 21.96 35.07
C CYS A 207 -11.94 23.40 35.39
N LYS A 208 -12.18 24.23 34.35
CA LYS A 208 -12.74 25.59 34.50
C LYS A 208 -14.23 25.62 34.81
N ALA A 209 -14.99 24.56 34.50
CA ALA A 209 -16.42 24.50 34.76
C ALA A 209 -16.75 24.06 36.19
N THR A 210 -15.76 23.53 36.93
CA THR A 210 -15.89 23.04 38.30
C THR A 210 -15.35 23.99 39.38
N SER A 211 -14.81 25.15 38.99
CA SER A 211 -14.35 26.23 39.88
C SER A 211 -15.33 27.40 39.87
#